data_AF-A0A941NGZ1-F1
#
_entry.id   AF-A0A941NGZ1-F1
#
_cell.length_a   1.000
_cell.length_b   1.000
_cell.length_c   1.000
_cell.angle_alpha   90.00
_cell.angle_beta   90.00
_cell.angle_gamma   90.00
#
_symmetry.space_group_name_H-M   'P 1'
#
loop_
_entity.id
_entity.type
_entity.pdbx_description
1 polymer ?
#
loop_
_entity_poly.entity_id
_entity_poly.type
_entity_poly.pdbx_seq_one_letter_code
_entity_poly.pdbx_strand_id
1 'polypeptide(L)'
;MSIKDLAEGTRPVLNSVSGEVSAGGALRRALTGRHLQFIAIGGAIGSGLFLGSAAGIRSAGPALLVAYIVGGAMIFFIARALGELALAHPKATTMDAFAEDYIHPAFGFMVGWNYWMSWILVGMVDITAMAIFVKFWLPDLPQWVPALVSLMVLYGINMLGVRRFGETE
;
A
#
# COMPACT_ATOMS: atom_id res chain seq x y z
N MET A 1 -8.90 -52.17 -6.80
CA MET A 1 -9.14 -50.86 -6.16
C MET A 1 -9.27 -49.85 -7.28
N SER A 2 -10.48 -49.37 -7.55
CA SER A 2 -10.81 -48.60 -8.75
C SER A 2 -10.42 -47.14 -8.58
N ILE A 3 -9.99 -46.46 -9.65
CA ILE A 3 -9.68 -45.01 -9.65
C ILE A 3 -10.90 -44.18 -9.19
N LYS A 4 -12.11 -44.73 -9.33
CA LYS A 4 -13.35 -44.13 -8.81
C LYS A 4 -13.40 -44.08 -7.27
N ASP A 5 -12.82 -45.06 -6.58
CA ASP A 5 -12.81 -45.14 -5.11
C ASP A 5 -11.86 -44.08 -4.48
N LEU A 6 -10.79 -43.70 -5.19
CA LEU A 6 -9.86 -42.63 -4.80
C LEU A 6 -10.46 -41.23 -4.95
N ALA A 7 -11.40 -41.04 -5.89
CA ALA A 7 -12.06 -39.76 -6.12
C ALA A 7 -13.15 -39.46 -5.09
N GLU A 8 -13.79 -40.48 -4.51
CA GLU A 8 -14.83 -40.32 -3.50
C GLU A 8 -14.28 -39.99 -2.11
N GLY A 9 -13.14 -40.57 -1.72
CA GLY A 9 -12.48 -40.27 -0.45
C GLY A 9 -11.90 -38.85 -0.33
N THR A 10 -11.69 -38.16 -1.46
CA THR A 10 -11.07 -36.82 -1.51
C THR A 10 -12.11 -35.68 -1.45
N ARG A 11 -13.36 -35.97 -1.80
CA ARG A 11 -14.49 -35.01 -1.76
C ARG A 11 -14.78 -34.40 -0.38
N PRO A 12 -14.77 -35.15 0.74
CA PRO A 12 -15.02 -34.55 2.06
C PRO A 12 -13.89 -33.61 2.50
N VAL A 13 -12.64 -33.88 2.11
CA VAL A 13 -11.50 -33.01 2.41
C VAL A 13 -11.59 -31.69 1.62
N LEU A 14 -11.95 -31.76 0.33
CA LEU A 14 -12.19 -30.56 -0.48
C LEU A 14 -13.35 -29.71 0.06
N ASN A 15 -14.43 -30.34 0.53
CA ASN A 15 -15.56 -29.63 1.14
C ASN A 15 -15.20 -29.00 2.50
N SER A 16 -14.32 -29.62 3.30
CA SER A 16 -13.85 -29.05 4.57
C SER A 16 -12.94 -27.82 4.35
N VAL A 17 -12.07 -27.84 3.33
CA VAL A 17 -11.23 -26.69 2.96
C VAL A 17 -12.07 -25.57 2.34
N SER A 18 -13.15 -25.92 1.62
CA SER A 18 -14.11 -24.95 1.08
C SER A 18 -14.96 -24.28 2.18
N GLY A 19 -15.19 -24.99 3.29
CA GLY A 19 -15.97 -24.51 4.44
C GLY A 19 -15.24 -23.50 5.32
N GLU A 20 -13.92 -23.66 5.52
CA GLU A 20 -13.13 -22.71 6.32
C GLU A 20 -12.83 -21.39 5.59
N VAL A 21 -12.85 -21.38 4.24
CA VAL A 21 -12.65 -20.16 3.44
C VAL A 21 -13.91 -19.27 3.41
N SER A 22 -15.02 -19.69 4.02
CA SER A 22 -16.31 -18.99 3.97
C SER A 22 -16.72 -18.29 5.28
N ALA A 23 -15.78 -17.92 6.15
CA ALA A 23 -16.05 -17.22 7.41
C ALA A 23 -15.84 -15.69 7.37
N GLY A 24 -15.89 -15.08 6.18
CA GLY A 24 -15.97 -13.63 5.99
C GLY A 24 -16.69 -13.37 4.67
N GLY A 25 -17.75 -12.55 4.69
CA GLY A 25 -18.68 -12.37 3.57
C GLY A 25 -18.01 -12.33 2.20
N ALA A 26 -18.56 -13.07 1.23
CA ALA A 26 -18.01 -13.24 -0.10
C ALA A 26 -17.70 -11.88 -0.76
N LEU A 27 -16.42 -11.46 -0.68
CA LEU A 27 -15.93 -10.24 -1.30
C LEU A 27 -16.12 -10.36 -2.81
N ARG A 28 -17.07 -9.59 -3.33
CA ARG A 28 -17.32 -9.54 -4.76
C ARG A 28 -16.09 -8.94 -5.43
N ARG A 29 -15.40 -9.72 -6.27
CA ARG A 29 -14.22 -9.27 -7.01
C ARG A 29 -14.61 -8.20 -8.02
N ALA A 30 -14.65 -6.94 -7.57
CA ALA A 30 -15.11 -5.78 -8.33
C ALA A 30 -13.96 -4.99 -8.97
N LEU A 31 -12.71 -5.16 -8.49
CA LEU A 31 -11.54 -4.51 -9.08
C LEU A 31 -11.08 -5.26 -10.33
N THR A 32 -11.10 -4.56 -11.45
CA THR A 32 -10.49 -5.03 -12.70
C THR A 32 -8.98 -4.80 -12.66
N GLY A 33 -8.22 -5.52 -13.50
CA GLY A 33 -6.76 -5.32 -13.60
C GLY A 33 -6.36 -3.87 -13.91
N ARG A 34 -7.20 -3.14 -14.65
CA ARG A 34 -7.02 -1.71 -14.92
C ARG A 34 -7.16 -0.86 -13.65
N HIS A 35 -8.14 -1.16 -12.78
CA HIS A 35 -8.29 -0.43 -11.51
C HIS A 35 -7.07 -0.66 -10.61
N LEU A 36 -6.54 -1.89 -10.58
CA LEU A 36 -5.34 -2.20 -9.81
C LEU A 36 -4.10 -1.44 -10.32
N GLN A 37 -3.94 -1.33 -11.64
CA GLN A 37 -2.86 -0.52 -12.23
C GLN A 37 -2.98 0.95 -11.87
N PHE A 38 -4.18 1.55 -11.92
CA PHE A 38 -4.36 2.94 -11.52
C PHE A 38 -4.08 3.17 -10.03
N ILE A 39 -4.42 2.22 -9.16
CA ILE A 39 -4.06 2.28 -7.74
C ILE A 39 -2.54 2.23 -7.58
N ALA A 40 -1.86 1.32 -8.29
CA ALA A 40 -0.41 1.20 -8.24
C ALA A 40 0.30 2.46 -8.74
N ILE A 41 -0.14 3.03 -9.86
CA ILE A 41 0.42 4.28 -10.41
C ILE A 41 0.15 5.46 -9.46
N GLY A 42 -1.06 5.56 -8.92
CA GLY A 42 -1.44 6.60 -7.97
C GLY A 42 -0.66 6.53 -6.67
N GLY A 43 -0.34 5.32 -6.19
CA GLY A 43 0.52 5.12 -5.02
C GLY A 43 2.00 5.37 -5.29
N ALA A 44 2.49 5.10 -6.51
CA ALA A 44 3.88 5.31 -6.88
C ALA A 44 4.22 6.78 -7.14
N ILE A 45 3.28 7.57 -7.68
CA ILE A 45 3.48 9.00 -7.97
C ILE A 45 3.02 9.82 -6.75
N GLY A 46 3.96 10.14 -5.87
CA GLY A 46 3.71 10.97 -4.68
C GLY A 46 4.45 12.30 -4.69
N SER A 47 4.23 13.09 -3.63
CA SER A 47 4.93 14.37 -3.43
C SER A 47 6.44 14.21 -3.32
N GLY A 48 6.91 13.05 -2.84
CA GLY A 48 8.32 12.69 -2.73
C GLY A 48 9.06 12.68 -4.07
N LEU A 49 8.41 12.33 -5.19
CA LEU A 49 9.05 12.41 -6.50
C LEU A 49 9.40 13.86 -6.84
N PHE A 50 8.49 14.79 -6.59
CA PHE A 50 8.68 16.20 -6.92
C PHE A 50 9.58 16.92 -5.92
N LEU A 51 9.26 16.85 -4.63
CA LEU A 51 10.02 17.54 -3.58
C LEU A 51 11.41 16.90 -3.39
N GLY A 52 11.48 15.57 -3.46
CA GLY A 52 12.72 14.80 -3.40
C GLY A 52 13.60 15.03 -4.63
N SER A 53 13.04 15.03 -5.86
CA SER A 53 13.83 15.37 -7.06
C SER A 53 14.30 16.81 -7.03
N ALA A 54 13.46 17.75 -6.58
CA ALA A 54 13.85 19.16 -6.49
C ALA A 54 15.02 19.37 -5.52
N ALA A 55 15.04 18.66 -4.39
CA ALA A 55 16.18 18.67 -3.48
C ALA A 55 17.39 17.90 -4.04
N GLY A 56 17.16 16.72 -4.61
CA GLY A 56 18.18 15.83 -5.14
C GLY A 56 18.92 16.40 -6.35
N ILE A 57 18.25 17.16 -7.22
CA ILE A 57 18.89 17.77 -8.39
C ILE A 57 19.84 18.91 -7.97
N ARG A 58 19.50 19.64 -6.90
CA ARG A 58 20.35 20.70 -6.34
C ARG A 58 21.63 20.13 -5.71
N SER A 59 21.58 18.93 -5.15
CA SER A 59 22.74 18.30 -4.49
C SER A 59 23.55 17.42 -5.43
N ALA A 60 22.91 16.56 -6.23
CA ALA A 60 23.57 15.55 -7.06
C ALA A 60 23.72 15.96 -8.54
N GLY A 61 22.99 16.97 -9.01
CA GLY A 61 23.01 17.37 -10.42
C GLY A 61 22.60 16.22 -11.36
N PRO A 62 23.19 16.11 -12.57
CA PRO A 62 22.84 15.08 -13.54
C PRO A 62 22.96 13.64 -13.04
N ALA A 63 23.78 13.38 -12.01
CA ALA A 63 23.94 12.07 -11.41
C ALA A 63 22.68 11.55 -10.71
N LEU A 64 21.69 12.42 -10.43
CA LEU A 64 20.38 12.03 -9.87
C LEU A 64 19.68 10.96 -10.72
N LEU A 65 19.83 11.00 -12.05
CA LEU A 65 19.24 10.01 -12.95
C LEU A 65 19.81 8.61 -12.70
N VAL A 66 21.12 8.51 -12.47
CA VAL A 66 21.78 7.23 -12.15
C VAL A 66 21.27 6.71 -10.81
N ALA A 67 21.15 7.59 -9.81
CA ALA A 67 20.59 7.23 -8.51
C ALA A 67 19.15 6.70 -8.62
N TYR A 68 18.30 7.31 -9.45
CA TYR A 68 16.95 6.82 -9.70
C TYR A 68 16.89 5.48 -10.41
N ILE A 69 17.79 5.23 -11.39
CA ILE A 69 17.86 3.94 -12.07
C ILE A 69 18.27 2.83 -11.10
N VAL A 70 19.30 3.06 -10.30
CA VAL A 70 19.79 2.07 -9.33
C VAL A 70 18.74 1.81 -8.23
N GLY A 71 18.18 2.88 -7.65
CA GLY A 71 17.13 2.76 -6.64
C GLY A 71 15.87 2.09 -7.18
N GLY A 72 15.45 2.45 -8.40
CA GLY A 72 14.32 1.85 -9.09
C GLY A 72 14.54 0.35 -9.38
N ALA A 73 15.74 -0.04 -9.78
CA ALA A 73 16.09 -1.45 -9.98
C ALA A 73 15.98 -2.25 -8.67
N MET A 74 16.47 -1.71 -7.55
CA MET A 74 16.33 -2.35 -6.24
C MET A 74 14.87 -2.52 -5.84
N ILE A 75 14.06 -1.47 -5.96
CA ILE A 75 12.63 -1.51 -5.65
C ILE A 75 11.91 -2.52 -6.54
N PHE A 76 12.26 -2.60 -7.83
CA PHE A 76 11.69 -3.58 -8.76
C PHE A 76 11.92 -5.02 -8.30
N PHE A 77 13.15 -5.36 -7.88
CA PHE A 77 13.45 -6.70 -7.38
C PHE A 77 12.68 -7.02 -6.09
N ILE A 78 12.57 -6.06 -5.17
CA ILE A 78 11.81 -6.22 -3.92
C ILE A 78 10.32 -6.44 -4.23
N ALA A 79 9.73 -5.60 -5.09
CA ALA A 79 8.32 -5.70 -5.48
C ALA A 79 8.04 -7.03 -6.20
N ARG A 80 8.98 -7.51 -7.03
CA ARG A 80 8.85 -8.81 -7.70
C ARG A 80 8.90 -9.97 -6.69
N ALA A 81 9.85 -9.96 -5.76
CA ALA A 81 9.94 -10.99 -4.73
C ALA A 81 8.68 -11.03 -3.84
N LEU A 82 8.17 -9.86 -3.45
CA LEU A 82 6.91 -9.75 -2.70
C LEU A 82 5.71 -10.25 -3.50
N GLY A 83 5.68 -9.98 -4.81
CA GLY A 83 4.62 -10.49 -5.70
C GLY A 83 4.64 -12.01 -5.84
N GLU A 84 5.83 -12.61 -5.96
CA GLU A 84 6.00 -14.07 -6.00
C GLU A 84 5.59 -14.70 -4.65
N LEU A 85 5.95 -14.06 -3.53
CA LEU A 85 5.56 -14.49 -2.18
C LEU A 85 4.03 -14.42 -1.98
N ALA A 86 3.39 -13.34 -2.42
CA ALA A 86 1.94 -13.17 -2.33
C ALA A 86 1.15 -14.20 -3.15
N LEU A 87 1.70 -14.66 -4.28
CA LEU A 87 1.09 -15.72 -5.09
C LEU A 87 1.28 -17.11 -4.47
N ALA A 88 2.44 -17.37 -3.85
CA ALA A 88 2.73 -18.65 -3.22
C ALA A 88 1.97 -18.85 -1.90
N HIS A 89 1.61 -17.78 -1.18
CA HIS A 89 1.00 -17.84 0.15
C HIS A 89 -0.32 -17.04 0.24
N PRO A 90 -1.44 -17.58 -0.27
CA PRO A 90 -2.72 -16.88 -0.32
C PRO A 90 -3.37 -16.60 1.05
N LYS A 91 -2.86 -17.22 2.12
CA LYS A 91 -3.39 -17.06 3.49
C LYS A 91 -2.86 -15.80 4.18
N ALA A 92 -1.65 -15.37 3.87
CA ALA A 92 -1.05 -14.16 4.43
C ALA A 92 -1.46 -12.97 3.56
N THR A 93 -2.30 -12.09 4.11
CA THR A 93 -2.87 -10.95 3.36
C THR A 93 -2.04 -9.68 3.53
N THR A 94 -1.14 -9.62 4.53
CA THR A 94 -0.40 -8.40 4.89
C THR A 94 1.11 -8.67 5.03
N MET A 95 1.92 -7.61 4.88
CA MET A 95 3.39 -7.72 4.89
C MET A 95 3.97 -8.14 6.24
N ASP A 96 3.35 -7.69 7.32
CA ASP A 96 3.65 -8.10 8.70
C ASP A 96 3.35 -9.58 8.94
N ALA A 97 2.29 -10.13 8.33
CA ALA A 97 1.99 -11.56 8.41
C ALA A 97 3.10 -12.40 7.73
N PHE A 98 3.67 -11.94 6.62
CA PHE A 98 4.84 -12.62 6.04
C PHE A 98 6.06 -12.56 6.97
N ALA A 99 6.31 -11.44 7.65
CA ALA A 99 7.43 -11.35 8.58
C ALA A 99 7.24 -12.25 9.82
N GLU A 100 6.01 -12.38 10.30
CA GLU A 100 5.63 -13.29 11.38
C GLU A 100 5.83 -14.77 10.98
N ASP A 101 5.33 -15.16 9.81
CA ASP A 101 5.35 -16.55 9.34
C ASP A 101 6.76 -17.05 8.97
N TYR A 102 7.60 -16.20 8.36
CA TYR A 102 8.91 -16.62 7.83
C TYR A 102 10.10 -16.32 8.73
N ILE A 103 10.01 -15.31 9.60
CA ILE A 103 11.14 -14.87 10.43
C ILE A 103 10.85 -15.22 11.88
N HIS A 104 9.90 -14.51 12.48
CA HIS A 104 9.50 -14.69 13.88
C HIS A 104 8.29 -13.77 14.19
N PRO A 105 7.39 -14.14 15.13
CA PRO A 105 6.28 -13.28 15.55
C PRO A 105 6.69 -11.86 15.99
N ALA A 106 7.84 -11.73 16.66
CA ALA A 106 8.38 -10.42 17.05
C ALA A 106 8.74 -9.53 15.84
N PHE A 107 9.19 -10.11 14.72
CA PHE A 107 9.47 -9.37 13.50
C PHE A 107 8.18 -8.92 12.81
N GLY A 108 7.12 -9.73 12.85
CA GLY A 108 5.78 -9.31 12.42
C GLY A 108 5.32 -8.04 13.14
N PHE A 109 5.42 -8.03 14.47
CA PHE A 109 5.10 -6.86 15.28
C PHE A 109 5.95 -5.62 14.93
N MET A 110 7.28 -5.79 14.77
CA MET A 110 8.17 -4.69 14.40
C MET A 110 7.84 -4.13 13.01
N VAL A 111 7.55 -4.99 12.04
CA VAL A 111 7.18 -4.59 10.67
C VAL A 111 5.85 -3.84 10.68
N GLY A 112 4.86 -4.33 11.42
CA GLY A 112 3.58 -3.64 11.59
C GLY A 112 3.74 -2.25 12.21
N TRP A 113 4.55 -2.13 13.26
CA TRP A 113 4.81 -0.83 13.90
C TRP A 113 5.60 0.13 12.99
N ASN A 114 6.63 -0.38 12.31
CA ASN A 114 7.39 0.39 11.33
C ASN A 114 6.49 0.88 10.18
N TYR A 115 5.56 0.04 9.73
CA TYR A 115 4.59 0.40 8.70
C TYR A 115 3.67 1.53 9.16
N TRP A 116 3.13 1.45 10.38
CA TRP A 116 2.30 2.51 10.95
C TRP A 116 3.07 3.84 11.10
N MET A 117 4.30 3.79 11.61
CA MET A 117 5.17 4.97 11.71
C MET A 117 5.48 5.58 10.34
N SER A 118 5.72 4.74 9.34
CA SER A 118 5.94 5.19 7.96
C SER A 118 4.74 5.98 7.43
N TRP A 119 3.52 5.53 7.70
CA TRP A 119 2.31 6.26 7.30
C TRP A 119 2.19 7.64 7.93
N ILE A 120 2.57 7.79 9.21
CA ILE A 120 2.60 9.11 9.87
C ILE A 120 3.63 10.01 9.18
N LEU A 121 4.83 9.50 8.96
CA LEU A 121 5.91 10.26 8.32
C LEU A 121 5.52 10.71 6.91
N VAL A 122 4.99 9.80 6.09
CA VAL A 122 4.50 10.11 4.74
C VAL A 122 3.40 11.17 4.79
N GLY A 123 2.45 11.05 5.71
CA GLY A 123 1.39 12.06 5.89
C GLY A 123 1.94 13.46 6.21
N MET A 124 2.96 13.56 7.07
CA MET A 124 3.62 14.84 7.36
C MET A 124 4.36 15.41 6.14
N VAL A 125 5.02 14.55 5.37
CA VAL A 125 5.72 14.94 4.14
C VAL A 125 4.72 15.46 3.09
N ASP A 126 3.59 14.79 2.90
CA ASP A 126 2.57 15.21 1.93
C ASP A 126 1.93 16.55 2.31
N ILE A 127 1.58 16.76 3.58
CA ILE A 127 1.02 18.04 4.05
C ILE A 127 2.04 19.17 3.85
N THR A 128 3.32 18.90 4.16
CA THR A 128 4.40 19.88 3.98
C THR A 128 4.62 20.19 2.50
N ALA A 129 4.62 19.18 1.65
CA ALA A 129 4.79 19.35 0.21
C ALA A 129 3.64 20.17 -0.39
N MET A 130 2.40 19.89 -0.02
CA MET A 130 1.24 20.70 -0.45
C MET A 130 1.38 22.16 -0.04
N ALA A 131 1.81 22.43 1.19
CA ALA A 131 2.02 23.79 1.66
C ALA A 131 3.13 24.52 0.88
N ILE A 132 4.20 23.81 0.51
CA ILE A 132 5.28 24.33 -0.34
C ILE A 132 4.78 24.60 -1.76
N PHE A 133 3.97 23.70 -2.33
CA PHE A 133 3.43 23.88 -3.69
C PHE A 133 2.46 25.06 -3.77
N VAL A 134 1.63 25.31 -2.76
CA VAL A 134 0.74 26.48 -2.74
C VAL A 134 1.55 27.78 -2.72
N LYS A 135 2.67 27.80 -1.99
CA LYS A 135 3.57 28.96 -1.97
C LYS A 135 4.19 29.31 -3.33
N PHE A 136 4.26 28.37 -4.27
CA PHE A 136 4.68 28.67 -5.63
C PHE A 136 3.74 29.66 -6.33
N TRP A 137 2.44 29.60 -6.03
CA TRP A 137 1.43 30.48 -6.61
C TRP A 137 1.12 31.69 -5.71
N LEU A 138 1.07 31.48 -4.39
CA LEU A 138 0.76 32.48 -3.39
C LEU A 138 1.92 32.58 -2.38
N PRO A 139 3.02 33.27 -2.73
CA PRO A 139 4.24 33.31 -1.92
C PRO A 139 4.07 34.01 -0.57
N ASP A 140 3.16 34.99 -0.50
CA ASP A 140 2.88 35.78 0.71
C ASP A 140 2.03 35.01 1.74
N LEU A 141 1.46 33.87 1.35
CA LEU A 141 0.61 33.09 2.25
C LEU A 141 1.46 32.32 3.29
N PRO A 142 1.17 32.44 4.60
CA PRO A 142 1.87 31.67 5.62
C PRO A 142 1.68 30.17 5.41
N GLN A 143 2.75 29.38 5.54
CA GLN A 143 2.76 27.94 5.21
C GLN A 143 1.77 27.10 6.03
N TRP A 144 1.44 27.53 7.25
CA TRP A 144 0.49 26.81 8.11
C TRP A 144 -0.94 26.86 7.56
N VAL A 145 -1.31 27.89 6.79
CA VAL A 145 -2.67 28.06 6.23
C VAL A 145 -2.98 26.96 5.21
N PRO A 146 -2.21 26.78 4.12
CA PRO A 146 -2.49 25.72 3.16
C PRO A 146 -2.33 24.32 3.79
N ALA A 147 -1.39 24.14 4.73
CA ALA A 147 -1.26 22.88 5.47
C ALA A 147 -2.55 22.52 6.25
N LEU A 148 -3.10 23.48 6.99
CA LEU A 148 -4.35 23.30 7.75
C LEU A 148 -5.53 23.04 6.81
N VAL A 149 -5.63 23.78 5.71
CA VAL A 149 -6.70 23.61 4.71
C VAL A 149 -6.63 22.22 4.08
N SER A 150 -5.45 21.78 3.65
CA SER A 150 -5.25 20.43 3.08
C SER A 150 -5.62 19.34 4.08
N LEU A 151 -5.23 19.50 5.36
CA LEU A 151 -5.59 18.57 6.42
C LEU A 151 -7.11 18.51 6.64
N MET A 152 -7.78 19.66 6.70
CA MET A 152 -9.24 19.72 6.89
C MET A 152 -10.01 19.10 5.71
N VAL A 153 -9.54 19.33 4.48
CA VAL A 153 -10.14 18.70 3.28
C VAL A 153 -9.95 17.19 3.32
N LEU A 154 -8.74 16.71 3.61
CA LEU A 154 -8.44 15.28 3.69
C LEU A 154 -9.25 14.60 4.80
N TYR A 155 -9.36 15.25 5.96
CA TYR A 155 -10.17 14.80 7.08
C TYR A 155 -11.65 14.72 6.71
N GLY A 156 -12.19 15.76 6.06
CA GLY A 156 -13.59 15.76 5.59
C GLY A 156 -13.88 14.65 4.58
N ILE A 157 -12.97 14.42 3.63
CA ILE A 157 -13.07 13.32 2.67
C ILE A 157 -13.03 11.96 3.39
N ASN A 158 -12.12 11.78 4.36
CA ASN A 158 -12.03 10.56 5.16
C ASN A 158 -13.33 10.28 5.93
N MET A 159 -13.92 11.30 6.58
CA MET A 159 -15.20 11.15 7.28
C MET A 159 -16.35 10.76 6.36
N LEU A 160 -16.41 11.30 5.14
CA LEU A 160 -17.43 10.92 4.15
C LEU A 160 -17.30 9.44 3.74
N GLY A 161 -16.09 8.91 3.66
CA GLY A 161 -15.84 7.48 3.43
C GLY A 161 -16.38 6.63 4.56
N VAL A 162 -16.03 6.96 5.80
CA VAL A 162 -16.48 6.22 7.00
C VAL A 162 -18.00 6.26 7.15
N ARG A 163 -18.65 7.41 6.93
CA ARG A 163 -20.12 7.51 6.98
C ARG A 163 -20.81 6.62 5.96
N ARG A 164 -20.32 6.57 4.72
CA ARG A 164 -20.90 5.69 3.69
C ARG A 164 -20.72 4.22 4.02
N PHE A 165 -19.64 3.83 4.69
CA PHE A 165 -19.44 2.46 5.17
C PHE A 165 -20.35 2.13 6.35
N GLY A 166 -20.48 3.03 7.32
CA GLY A 166 -21.34 2.84 8.51
C GLY A 166 -22.84 2.90 8.25
N GLU A 167 -23.29 3.48 7.12
CA GLU A 167 -24.69 3.44 6.66
C GLU A 167 -25.01 2.19 5.80
N THR A 168 -24.01 1.37 5.45
CA THR A 168 -24.16 0.16 4.60
C THR A 168 -23.97 -1.17 5.33
N GLU A 169 -23.71 -1.14 6.63
CA GLU A 169 -23.96 -2.28 7.55
C GLU A 169 -25.37 -2.19 8.12
#